data_AF-A0A1Q8CVB9-F1
#
_entry.id   AF-A0A1Q8CVB9-F1
#
_cell.length_a   1.000
_cell.length_b   1.000
_cell.length_c   1.000
_cell.angle_alpha   90.00
_cell.angle_beta   90.00
_cell.angle_gamma   90.00
#
_symmetry.space_group_name_H-M   'P 1'
#
loop_
_entity.id
_entity.type
_entity.pdbx_description
1 polymer ?
#
loop_
_entity_poly.entity_id
_entity_poly.type
_entity_poly.pdbx_seq_one_letter_code
_entity_poly.pdbx_strand_id
1 'polypeptide(L)'
;MLEFIYYPVSFILWCWHWVFGHVFGEASGISWVLGIMFLVFTLRAIMFKPFVKQVRSMRAMQEFAPEIKKIQKKYANDRQRQAQEMQKLQREHGFSPLGGCLPMLLQIPVFIGLFHVLRSFGNSPHENYFFGPDGVSSYLAANLFGARLSNFITQPEAQLTALGANRTSVIIVSIPLMILASVLTHLTARHSVERQNPEAATPQTAIMNKLTLYIFPLGVLIFGLFFPIGLLLYWLANNTWTLGQQRLVYRKIDAEEEAKKAAVVEKRNTLAPKPGQRPQQAKKRPASATDGPAKPAAAKPADRTGKQPGVKPAPNAKAAGTAKPRTTKPGTKPAAGTAKTGTAKTGAAKTGAAKSDGGTAADNGSAAKATGGDDKVSGLSADRSRKKNTGRKNR
;
A
#
# COMPACT_ATOMS: atom_id res chain seq x y z
N MET A 1 15.92 11.58 -9.29
CA MET A 1 15.95 10.33 -8.46
C MET A 1 14.88 9.30 -8.87
N LEU A 2 13.64 9.66 -9.24
CA LEU A 2 12.60 8.70 -9.70
C LEU A 2 12.33 8.73 -11.22
N GLU A 3 13.24 9.31 -12.01
CA GLU A 3 13.12 9.41 -13.48
C GLU A 3 12.96 8.05 -14.16
N PHE A 4 13.57 6.99 -13.62
CA PHE A 4 13.38 5.61 -14.09
C PHE A 4 11.90 5.17 -14.09
N ILE A 5 11.05 5.76 -13.25
CA ILE A 5 9.60 5.49 -13.24
C ILE A 5 8.87 6.49 -14.15
N TYR A 6 9.28 7.75 -14.13
CA TYR A 6 8.56 8.83 -14.83
C TYR A 6 8.69 8.72 -16.36
N TYR A 7 9.88 8.39 -16.88
CA TYR A 7 10.10 8.26 -18.32
C TYR A 7 9.27 7.13 -18.94
N PRO A 8 9.25 5.89 -18.41
CA PRO A 8 8.39 4.83 -18.94
C PRO A 8 6.90 5.15 -18.85
N VAL A 9 6.46 5.76 -17.75
CA VAL A 9 5.05 6.15 -17.59
C VAL A 9 4.66 7.22 -18.62
N SER A 10 5.50 8.25 -18.81
CA SER A 10 5.29 9.28 -19.82
C SER A 10 5.36 8.72 -21.24
N PHE A 11 6.30 7.82 -21.53
CA PHE A 11 6.42 7.16 -22.83
C PHE A 11 5.17 6.38 -23.20
N ILE A 12 4.67 5.53 -22.29
CA ILE A 12 3.47 4.73 -22.56
C ILE A 12 2.25 5.65 -22.73
N LEU A 13 2.15 6.72 -21.93
CA LEU A 13 1.08 7.72 -22.10
C LEU A 13 1.18 8.40 -23.47
N TRP A 14 2.38 8.78 -23.90
CA TRP A 14 2.64 9.39 -25.19
C TRP A 14 2.24 8.46 -26.34
N CYS A 15 2.62 7.18 -26.28
CA CYS A 15 2.22 6.18 -27.28
C CYS A 15 0.70 6.07 -27.40
N TRP A 16 -0.03 5.94 -26.29
CA TRP A 16 -1.49 5.83 -26.34
C TRP A 16 -2.15 7.12 -26.78
N HIS A 17 -1.64 8.28 -26.33
CA HIS A 17 -2.14 9.56 -26.79
C HIS A 17 -1.93 9.74 -28.30
N TRP A 18 -0.79 9.34 -28.83
CA TRP A 18 -0.52 9.35 -30.28
C TRP A 18 -1.49 8.44 -31.05
N VAL A 19 -1.75 7.23 -30.53
CA VAL A 19 -2.72 6.29 -31.12
C VAL A 19 -4.13 6.88 -31.14
N PHE A 20 -4.62 7.39 -30.01
CA PHE A 20 -5.97 7.95 -29.95
C PHE A 20 -6.07 9.32 -30.63
N GLY A 21 -4.99 10.08 -30.67
CA GLY A 21 -4.88 11.35 -31.39
C GLY A 21 -5.10 11.19 -32.89
N HIS A 22 -4.64 10.07 -33.49
CA HIS A 22 -4.95 9.75 -34.89
C HIS A 22 -6.44 9.48 -35.15
N VAL A 23 -7.18 9.02 -34.12
CA VAL A 23 -8.59 8.63 -34.26
C VAL A 23 -9.54 9.78 -33.89
N PHE A 24 -9.25 10.51 -32.82
CA PHE A 24 -10.13 11.53 -32.23
C PHE A 24 -9.56 12.95 -32.30
N GLY A 25 -8.33 13.12 -32.80
CA GLY A 25 -7.59 14.39 -32.87
C GLY A 25 -6.65 14.59 -31.69
N GLU A 26 -5.44 15.08 -31.95
CA GLU A 26 -4.36 15.24 -30.95
C GLU A 26 -4.64 16.27 -29.85
N ALA A 27 -5.53 17.23 -30.11
CA ALA A 27 -5.95 18.22 -29.11
C ALA A 27 -7.23 17.82 -28.35
N SER A 28 -7.81 16.66 -28.66
CA SER A 28 -9.08 16.25 -28.07
C SER A 28 -8.90 15.77 -26.63
N GLY A 29 -9.77 16.24 -25.73
CA GLY A 29 -9.80 15.73 -24.35
C GLY A 29 -10.07 14.23 -24.28
N ILE A 30 -10.80 13.68 -25.25
CA ILE A 30 -11.08 12.24 -25.35
C ILE A 30 -9.81 11.44 -25.59
N SER A 31 -8.89 11.91 -26.45
CA SER A 31 -7.61 11.23 -26.69
C SER A 31 -6.77 11.15 -25.41
N TRP A 32 -6.75 12.23 -24.63
CA TRP A 32 -6.09 12.25 -23.34
C TRP A 32 -6.75 11.34 -22.31
N VAL A 33 -8.09 11.34 -22.23
CA VAL A 33 -8.86 10.44 -21.35
C VAL A 33 -8.54 8.98 -21.66
N LEU A 34 -8.63 8.58 -22.93
CA LEU A 34 -8.32 7.22 -23.38
C LEU A 34 -6.84 6.88 -23.18
N GLY A 35 -5.94 7.85 -23.43
CA GLY A 35 -4.51 7.71 -23.16
C GLY A 35 -4.21 7.35 -21.71
N ILE A 36 -4.82 8.09 -20.76
CA ILE A 36 -4.68 7.81 -19.32
C ILE A 36 -5.27 6.43 -18.98
N MET A 37 -6.45 6.07 -19.51
CA MET A 37 -7.06 4.77 -19.25
C MET A 37 -6.22 3.59 -19.75
N PHE A 38 -5.74 3.66 -20.99
CA PHE A 38 -4.97 2.58 -21.60
C PHE A 38 -3.53 2.49 -21.09
N LEU A 39 -2.94 3.60 -20.63
CA LEU A 39 -1.74 3.56 -19.82
C LEU A 39 -1.93 2.65 -18.61
N VAL A 40 -3.02 2.85 -17.85
CA VAL A 40 -3.31 2.00 -16.68
C VAL A 40 -3.49 0.55 -17.08
N PHE A 41 -4.27 0.29 -18.13
CA PHE A 41 -4.49 -1.08 -18.62
C PHE A 41 -3.19 -1.74 -19.06
N THR A 42 -2.28 -1.01 -19.70
CA THR A 42 -0.98 -1.53 -20.14
C THR A 42 -0.09 -1.88 -18.96
N LEU A 43 0.07 -0.97 -18.00
CA LEU A 43 0.85 -1.23 -16.79
C LEU A 43 0.29 -2.43 -16.03
N ARG A 44 -1.04 -2.48 -15.88
CA ARG A 44 -1.72 -3.57 -15.21
C ARG A 44 -1.63 -4.91 -15.96
N ALA A 45 -1.62 -4.89 -17.29
CA ALA A 45 -1.42 -6.07 -18.13
C ALA A 45 -0.01 -6.64 -17.96
N ILE A 46 1.03 -5.79 -17.96
CA ILE A 46 2.42 -6.19 -17.67
C ILE A 46 2.51 -6.86 -16.29
N MET A 47 1.77 -6.35 -15.32
CA MET A 47 1.75 -6.83 -13.94
C MET A 47 0.73 -7.97 -13.70
N PHE A 48 0.09 -8.49 -14.74
CA PHE A 48 -0.95 -9.50 -14.57
C PHE A 48 -0.40 -10.82 -14.00
N LYS A 49 0.75 -11.29 -14.50
CA LYS A 49 1.39 -12.53 -14.04
C LYS A 49 1.82 -12.47 -12.56
N PRO A 50 2.53 -11.43 -12.08
CA PRO A 50 2.84 -11.33 -10.65
C PRO A 50 1.58 -11.22 -9.80
N PHE A 51 0.54 -10.51 -10.25
CA PHE A 51 -0.74 -10.46 -9.55
C PHE A 51 -1.38 -11.85 -9.38
N VAL A 52 -1.43 -12.69 -10.42
CA VAL A 52 -2.01 -14.04 -10.31
C VAL A 52 -1.25 -14.89 -9.29
N LYS A 53 0.09 -14.85 -9.30
CA LYS A 53 0.91 -15.55 -8.30
C LYS A 53 0.60 -15.07 -6.89
N GLN A 54 0.39 -13.78 -6.74
CA GLN A 54 0.12 -13.16 -5.46
C GLN A 54 -1.27 -13.53 -4.91
N VAL A 55 -2.31 -13.53 -5.76
CA VAL A 55 -3.65 -14.01 -5.39
C VAL A 55 -3.61 -15.47 -4.95
N ARG A 56 -2.86 -16.32 -5.67
CA ARG A 56 -2.67 -17.72 -5.29
C ARG A 56 -1.98 -17.87 -3.92
N SER A 57 -0.96 -17.07 -3.63
CA SER A 57 -0.31 -17.04 -2.32
C SER A 57 -1.26 -16.60 -1.20
N MET A 58 -2.15 -15.63 -1.45
CA MET A 58 -3.15 -15.20 -0.47
C MET A 58 -4.17 -16.31 -0.19
N ARG A 59 -4.61 -17.04 -1.23
CA ARG A 59 -5.55 -18.15 -1.09
C ARG A 59 -4.96 -19.32 -0.30
N ALA A 60 -3.70 -19.68 -0.57
CA ALA A 60 -2.99 -20.69 0.23
C ALA A 60 -2.96 -20.30 1.72
N MET A 61 -2.71 -19.03 2.04
CA MET A 61 -2.73 -18.57 3.44
C MET A 61 -4.11 -18.70 4.11
N GLN A 62 -5.20 -18.56 3.34
CA GLN A 62 -6.56 -18.76 3.87
C GLN A 62 -6.86 -20.23 4.18
N GLU A 63 -6.30 -21.16 3.42
CA GLU A 63 -6.42 -22.60 3.66
C GLU A 63 -5.78 -23.00 5.00
N PHE A 64 -4.63 -22.40 5.33
CA PHE A 64 -3.93 -22.64 6.60
C PHE A 64 -4.42 -21.78 7.77
N ALA A 65 -5.44 -20.95 7.57
CA ALA A 65 -6.03 -20.15 8.65
C ALA A 65 -6.42 -20.92 9.94
N PRO A 66 -7.04 -22.12 9.90
CA PRO A 66 -7.34 -22.85 11.12
C PRO A 66 -6.08 -23.31 11.87
N GLU A 67 -5.00 -23.64 11.16
CA GLU A 67 -3.72 -24.03 11.78
C GLU A 67 -3.02 -22.84 12.41
N ILE A 68 -3.05 -21.69 11.73
CA ILE A 68 -2.63 -20.40 12.29
C ILE A 68 -3.38 -20.13 13.60
N LYS A 69 -4.69 -20.35 13.64
CA LYS A 69 -5.49 -20.20 14.88
C LYS A 69 -5.11 -21.21 15.95
N LYS A 70 -4.79 -22.46 15.60
CA LYS A 70 -4.31 -23.48 16.55
C LYS A 70 -2.98 -23.06 17.16
N ILE A 71 -2.02 -22.57 16.38
CA ILE A 71 -0.74 -22.04 16.87
C ILE A 71 -0.99 -20.84 17.78
N GLN A 72 -1.86 -19.92 17.37
CA GLN A 72 -2.18 -18.74 18.18
C GLN A 72 -2.75 -19.11 19.55
N LYS A 73 -3.65 -20.09 19.60
CA LYS A 73 -4.22 -20.61 20.86
C LYS A 73 -3.19 -21.36 21.69
N LYS A 74 -2.38 -22.25 21.07
CA LYS A 74 -1.39 -23.08 21.75
C LYS A 74 -0.27 -22.27 22.41
N TYR A 75 0.13 -21.16 21.78
CA TYR A 75 1.22 -20.29 22.26
C TYR A 75 0.74 -18.88 22.60
N ALA A 76 -0.50 -18.73 23.10
CA ALA A 76 -1.09 -17.42 23.42
C ALA A 76 -0.23 -16.60 24.42
N ASN A 77 0.44 -17.30 25.35
CA ASN A 77 1.27 -16.69 26.39
C ASN A 77 2.76 -16.54 26.00
N ASP A 78 3.17 -17.06 24.84
CA ASP A 78 4.57 -17.02 24.38
C ASP A 78 4.62 -16.50 22.94
N ARG A 79 4.66 -15.17 22.81
CA ARG A 79 4.71 -14.51 21.50
C ARG A 79 5.94 -14.91 20.69
N GLN A 80 7.06 -15.23 21.34
CA GLN A 80 8.28 -15.58 20.64
C GLN A 80 8.14 -16.96 19.99
N ARG A 81 7.66 -17.97 20.73
CA ARG A 81 7.35 -19.29 20.15
C ARG A 81 6.22 -19.23 19.14
N GLN A 82 5.20 -18.43 19.38
CA GLN A 82 4.11 -18.21 18.43
C GLN A 82 4.65 -17.70 17.09
N ALA A 83 5.53 -16.71 17.09
CA ALA A 83 6.16 -16.19 15.88
C ALA A 83 7.02 -17.24 15.15
N GLN A 84 7.78 -18.06 15.91
CA GLN A 84 8.62 -19.12 15.35
C GLN A 84 7.81 -20.23 14.69
N GLU A 85 6.77 -20.73 15.36
CA GLU A 85 5.89 -21.79 14.83
C GLU A 85 5.08 -21.27 13.63
N MET A 86 4.64 -20.01 13.68
CA MET A 86 4.02 -19.35 12.52
C MET A 86 4.98 -19.27 11.33
N GLN A 87 6.25 -18.93 11.55
CA GLN A 87 7.26 -18.90 10.50
C GLN A 87 7.59 -20.30 9.97
N LYS A 88 7.62 -21.31 10.85
CA LYS A 88 7.82 -22.70 10.48
C LYS A 88 6.69 -23.21 9.59
N LEU A 89 5.44 -22.99 9.99
CA LEU A 89 4.24 -23.33 9.20
C LEU A 89 4.28 -22.68 7.81
N GLN A 90 4.65 -21.40 7.74
CA GLN A 90 4.81 -20.67 6.48
C GLN A 90 5.87 -21.29 5.57
N ARG A 91 7.02 -21.71 6.13
CA ARG A 91 8.12 -22.34 5.39
C ARG A 91 7.76 -23.74 4.90
N GLU A 92 7.10 -24.55 5.73
CA GLU A 92 6.69 -25.91 5.40
C GLU A 92 5.65 -25.94 4.28
N HIS A 93 4.73 -24.97 4.26
CA HIS A 93 3.66 -24.87 3.27
C HIS A 93 3.93 -23.84 2.15
N GLY A 94 5.10 -23.20 2.16
CA GLY A 94 5.57 -22.34 1.07
C GLY A 94 4.77 -21.05 0.82
N PHE A 95 3.98 -20.57 1.80
CA PHE A 95 3.28 -19.29 1.69
C PHE A 95 3.99 -18.19 2.50
N SER A 96 3.97 -16.95 2.00
CA SER A 96 4.63 -15.81 2.67
C SER A 96 3.63 -14.71 3.06
N PRO A 97 3.74 -14.12 4.26
CA PRO A 97 2.87 -13.03 4.70
C PRO A 97 3.12 -11.75 3.88
N LEU A 98 4.35 -11.57 3.37
CA LEU A 98 4.73 -10.46 2.49
C LEU A 98 4.06 -10.52 1.10
N GLY A 99 3.67 -11.73 0.64
CA GLY A 99 2.85 -11.86 -0.56
C GLY A 99 1.50 -11.12 -0.43
N GLY A 100 1.01 -10.93 0.80
CA GLY A 100 -0.22 -10.20 1.08
C GLY A 100 -0.17 -8.69 0.81
N CYS A 101 0.96 -8.04 1.07
CA CYS A 101 1.11 -6.59 0.92
C CYS A 101 1.71 -6.17 -0.43
N LEU A 102 2.14 -7.14 -1.25
CA LEU A 102 2.76 -6.92 -2.55
C LEU A 102 1.97 -6.01 -3.51
N PRO A 103 0.62 -6.04 -3.61
CA PRO A 103 -0.09 -5.12 -4.50
C PRO A 103 0.13 -3.68 -4.09
N MET A 104 0.10 -3.41 -2.79
CA MET A 104 0.20 -2.05 -2.28
C MET A 104 1.60 -1.50 -2.55
N LEU A 105 2.63 -2.30 -2.27
CA LEU A 105 4.02 -1.92 -2.51
C LEU A 105 4.30 -1.69 -3.99
N LEU A 106 3.71 -2.50 -4.86
CA LEU A 106 3.89 -2.39 -6.30
C LEU A 106 3.00 -1.27 -6.93
N GLN A 107 1.88 -0.92 -6.30
CA GLN A 107 0.97 0.14 -6.76
C GLN A 107 1.49 1.54 -6.43
N ILE A 108 2.11 1.73 -5.26
CA ILE A 108 2.60 3.04 -4.81
C ILE A 108 3.53 3.69 -5.86
N PRO A 109 4.56 3.00 -6.39
CA PRO A 109 5.43 3.56 -7.42
C PRO A 109 4.68 3.97 -8.70
N VAL A 110 3.72 3.17 -9.15
CA VAL A 110 2.91 3.45 -10.35
C VAL A 110 2.06 4.71 -10.15
N PHE A 111 1.39 4.82 -8.99
CA PHE A 111 0.61 6.01 -8.65
C PHE A 111 1.47 7.26 -8.57
N ILE A 112 2.62 7.19 -7.89
CA ILE A 112 3.56 8.30 -7.78
C ILE A 112 4.05 8.71 -9.17
N GLY A 113 4.38 7.74 -10.02
CA GLY A 113 4.84 7.97 -11.38
C GLY A 113 3.82 8.75 -12.21
N LEU A 114 2.58 8.27 -12.22
CA LEU A 114 1.52 8.94 -12.98
C LEU A 114 1.17 10.30 -12.38
N PHE A 115 1.00 10.39 -11.06
CA PHE A 115 0.67 11.65 -10.40
C PHE A 115 1.73 12.72 -10.68
N HIS A 116 3.01 12.33 -10.64
CA HIS A 116 4.10 13.23 -10.98
C HIS A 116 4.02 13.69 -12.44
N VAL A 117 3.89 12.76 -13.40
CA VAL A 117 3.80 13.08 -14.84
C VAL A 117 2.60 13.98 -15.14
N LEU A 118 1.42 13.71 -14.57
CA LEU A 118 0.22 14.53 -14.81
C LEU A 118 0.32 15.92 -14.17
N ARG A 119 1.01 16.04 -13.03
CA ARG A 119 1.19 17.32 -12.33
C ARG A 119 2.32 18.16 -12.93
N SER A 120 3.37 17.56 -13.48
CA SER A 120 4.48 18.29 -14.11
C SER A 120 4.06 19.06 -15.36
N PHE A 121 3.00 18.62 -16.06
CA PHE A 121 2.42 19.41 -17.17
C PHE A 121 2.03 20.84 -16.78
N GLY A 122 1.61 21.07 -15.52
CA GLY A 122 1.23 22.41 -15.05
C GLY A 122 2.40 23.26 -14.55
N ASN A 123 3.57 22.66 -14.32
CA ASN A 123 4.72 23.31 -13.67
C ASN A 123 5.90 23.55 -14.63
N SER A 124 5.94 22.88 -15.78
CA SER A 124 7.03 22.95 -16.75
C SER A 124 6.48 23.32 -18.13
N PRO A 125 6.57 24.61 -18.54
CA PRO A 125 5.95 25.10 -19.76
C PRO A 125 6.67 24.69 -21.08
N HIS A 126 7.85 24.06 -21.00
CA HIS A 126 8.66 23.76 -22.19
C HIS A 126 8.68 22.28 -22.56
N GLU A 127 8.66 21.36 -21.58
CA GLU A 127 8.72 19.92 -21.85
C GLU A 127 8.30 19.11 -20.62
N ASN A 128 7.75 17.92 -20.86
CA ASN A 128 7.37 16.96 -19.84
C ASN A 128 7.76 15.54 -20.26
N TYR A 129 9.02 15.19 -20.04
CA TYR A 129 9.63 13.91 -20.46
C TYR A 129 9.47 13.68 -21.98
N PHE A 130 8.65 12.71 -22.40
CA PHE A 130 8.40 12.42 -23.81
C PHE A 130 7.46 13.41 -24.51
N PHE A 131 6.82 14.32 -23.76
CA PHE A 131 5.97 15.35 -24.32
C PHE A 131 6.77 16.64 -24.52
N GLY A 132 6.90 17.09 -25.77
CA GLY A 132 7.39 18.43 -26.11
C GLY A 132 6.36 19.53 -25.78
N PRO A 133 6.68 20.80 -26.10
CA PRO A 133 5.83 21.96 -25.78
C PRO A 133 4.38 21.81 -26.26
N ASP A 134 4.19 21.27 -27.47
CA ASP A 134 2.86 21.08 -28.07
C ASP A 134 2.04 20.00 -27.35
N GLY A 135 2.70 18.94 -26.89
CA GLY A 135 2.04 17.91 -26.07
C GLY A 135 1.62 18.46 -24.71
N VAL A 136 2.45 19.31 -24.11
CA VAL A 136 2.14 19.97 -22.84
C VAL A 136 0.97 20.93 -22.99
N SER A 137 0.98 21.77 -24.02
CA SER A 137 -0.11 22.71 -24.28
C SER A 137 -1.41 21.99 -24.64
N SER A 138 -1.34 20.90 -25.41
CA SER A 138 -2.50 20.04 -25.72
C SER A 138 -3.11 19.45 -24.44
N TYR A 139 -2.31 18.89 -23.52
CA TYR A 139 -2.82 18.38 -22.25
C TYR A 139 -3.48 19.46 -21.39
N LEU A 140 -2.84 20.63 -21.30
CA LEU A 140 -3.39 21.75 -20.53
C LEU A 140 -4.66 22.32 -21.16
N ALA A 141 -4.83 22.21 -22.48
CA ALA A 141 -6.03 22.61 -23.21
C ALA A 141 -7.12 21.52 -23.25
N ALA A 142 -6.78 20.28 -22.90
CA ALA A 142 -7.67 19.13 -22.99
C ALA A 142 -8.96 19.35 -22.19
N ASN A 143 -10.05 19.58 -22.91
CA ASN A 143 -11.36 19.89 -22.36
C ASN A 143 -12.23 18.63 -22.29
N LEU A 144 -12.87 18.44 -21.15
CA LEU A 144 -13.86 17.42 -20.88
C LEU A 144 -15.11 18.10 -20.31
N PHE A 145 -16.14 18.27 -21.14
CA PHE A 145 -17.42 18.92 -20.79
C PHE A 145 -17.26 20.28 -20.07
N GLY A 146 -16.33 21.12 -20.54
CA GLY A 146 -16.05 22.44 -20.00
C GLY A 146 -14.94 22.50 -18.93
N ALA A 147 -14.53 21.36 -18.37
CA ALA A 147 -13.46 21.27 -17.39
C ALA A 147 -12.17 20.76 -18.03
N ARG A 148 -10.99 21.26 -17.62
CA ARG A 148 -9.72 20.72 -18.12
C ARG A 148 -9.26 19.56 -17.25
N LEU A 149 -8.54 18.62 -17.85
CA LEU A 149 -8.05 17.42 -17.14
C LEU A 149 -7.14 17.76 -15.93
N SER A 150 -6.46 18.91 -15.96
CA SER A 150 -5.61 19.39 -14.87
C SER A 150 -6.37 20.07 -13.71
N ASN A 151 -7.63 20.45 -13.91
CA ASN A 151 -8.41 21.15 -12.88
C ASN A 151 -8.89 20.21 -11.77
N PHE A 152 -9.08 20.79 -10.58
CA PHE A 152 -9.62 20.11 -9.39
C PHE A 152 -10.60 21.02 -8.63
N ILE A 153 -11.51 20.43 -7.84
CA ILE A 153 -12.64 21.16 -7.24
C ILE A 153 -12.18 22.25 -6.26
N THR A 154 -11.16 22.01 -5.45
CA THR A 154 -10.67 22.97 -4.44
C THR A 154 -9.68 24.00 -4.97
N GLN A 155 -9.45 24.05 -6.29
CA GLN A 155 -8.51 24.98 -6.91
C GLN A 155 -8.97 26.45 -6.73
N PRO A 156 -8.05 27.41 -6.50
CA PRO A 156 -8.40 28.83 -6.45
C PRO A 156 -9.05 29.32 -7.75
N GLU A 157 -10.05 30.19 -7.64
CA GLU A 157 -10.84 30.64 -8.81
C GLU A 157 -9.99 31.38 -9.85
N ALA A 158 -9.04 32.21 -9.41
CA ALA A 158 -8.11 32.90 -10.31
C ALA A 158 -7.30 31.95 -11.21
N GLN A 159 -7.00 30.74 -10.74
CA GLN A 159 -6.28 29.74 -11.54
C GLN A 159 -7.21 29.00 -12.51
N LEU A 160 -8.48 28.80 -12.12
CA LEU A 160 -9.50 28.22 -13.01
C LEU A 160 -9.77 29.14 -14.20
N THR A 161 -9.94 30.44 -13.93
CA THR A 161 -10.20 31.45 -14.98
C THR A 161 -8.99 31.68 -15.87
N ALA A 162 -7.77 31.66 -15.32
CA ALA A 162 -6.53 31.73 -16.13
C ALA A 162 -6.43 30.56 -17.12
N LEU A 163 -6.93 29.40 -16.72
CA LEU A 163 -7.06 28.22 -17.57
C LEU A 163 -8.40 28.20 -18.31
N GLY A 164 -9.20 29.27 -18.40
CA GLY A 164 -10.47 29.27 -19.14
C GLY A 164 -11.47 28.18 -18.73
N ALA A 165 -11.44 27.70 -17.49
CA ALA A 165 -12.35 26.70 -16.95
C ALA A 165 -13.28 27.33 -15.90
N ASN A 166 -14.50 26.81 -15.79
CA ASN A 166 -15.48 27.27 -14.81
C ASN A 166 -15.64 26.24 -13.68
N ARG A 167 -15.72 26.70 -12.41
CA ARG A 167 -15.86 25.79 -11.25
C ARG A 167 -17.07 24.86 -11.37
N THR A 168 -18.19 25.35 -11.90
CA THR A 168 -19.41 24.56 -12.12
C THR A 168 -19.16 23.40 -13.07
N SER A 169 -18.44 23.64 -14.19
CA SER A 169 -18.08 22.56 -15.11
C SER A 169 -17.17 21.51 -14.46
N VAL A 170 -16.19 21.96 -13.66
CA VAL A 170 -15.30 21.06 -12.91
C VAL A 170 -16.09 20.20 -11.94
N ILE A 171 -17.08 20.77 -11.24
CA ILE A 171 -17.95 20.04 -10.30
C ILE A 171 -18.83 19.03 -11.04
N ILE A 172 -19.49 19.44 -12.13
CA ILE A 172 -20.38 18.57 -12.93
C ILE A 172 -19.65 17.36 -13.47
N VAL A 173 -18.38 17.51 -13.84
CA VAL A 173 -17.55 16.39 -14.31
C VAL A 173 -17.01 15.59 -13.14
N SER A 174 -16.39 16.25 -12.16
CA SER A 174 -15.65 15.56 -11.09
C SER A 174 -16.55 14.78 -10.15
N ILE A 175 -17.72 15.30 -9.74
CA ILE A 175 -18.59 14.62 -8.77
C ILE A 175 -19.09 13.25 -9.29
N PRO A 176 -19.68 13.14 -10.50
CA PRO A 176 -20.06 11.84 -11.05
C PRO A 176 -18.89 10.88 -11.17
N LEU A 177 -17.72 11.35 -11.61
CA LEU A 177 -16.50 10.55 -11.68
C LEU A 177 -16.06 10.04 -10.29
N MET A 178 -16.13 10.88 -9.27
CA MET A 178 -15.80 10.51 -7.89
C MET A 178 -16.78 9.50 -7.31
N ILE A 179 -18.09 9.69 -7.54
CA ILE A 179 -19.13 8.73 -7.15
C ILE A 179 -18.87 7.39 -7.81
N LEU A 180 -18.64 7.38 -9.13
CA LEU A 180 -18.36 6.15 -9.86
C LEU A 180 -17.07 5.47 -9.38
N ALA A 181 -16.01 6.23 -9.16
CA ALA A 181 -14.75 5.72 -8.61
C ALA A 181 -14.93 5.15 -7.19
N SER A 182 -15.72 5.81 -6.34
CA SER A 182 -16.07 5.34 -5.00
C SER A 182 -16.87 4.03 -5.04
N VAL A 183 -17.90 3.96 -5.89
CA VAL A 183 -18.68 2.73 -6.11
C VAL A 183 -17.79 1.59 -6.59
N LEU A 184 -16.95 1.81 -7.60
CA LEU A 184 -16.03 0.77 -8.07
C LEU A 184 -15.00 0.36 -7.02
N THR A 185 -14.52 1.30 -6.20
CA THR A 185 -13.64 1.00 -5.06
C THR A 185 -14.38 0.12 -4.05
N HIS A 186 -15.63 0.44 -3.72
CA HIS A 186 -16.47 -0.37 -2.84
C HIS A 186 -16.73 -1.77 -3.41
N LEU A 187 -17.06 -1.89 -4.70
CA LEU A 187 -17.28 -3.18 -5.35
C LEU A 187 -16.01 -4.04 -5.36
N THR A 188 -14.85 -3.42 -5.60
CA THR A 188 -13.54 -4.09 -5.57
C THR A 188 -13.19 -4.55 -4.15
N ALA A 189 -13.43 -3.69 -3.15
CA ALA A 189 -13.26 -4.01 -1.74
C ALA A 189 -14.17 -5.16 -1.31
N ARG A 190 -15.45 -5.10 -1.67
CA ARG A 190 -16.46 -6.12 -1.38
C ARG A 190 -16.07 -7.47 -1.96
N HIS A 191 -15.73 -7.50 -3.25
CA HIS A 191 -15.26 -8.72 -3.90
C HIS A 191 -14.03 -9.31 -3.21
N SER A 192 -13.11 -8.48 -2.73
CA SER A 192 -11.92 -8.95 -2.01
C SER A 192 -12.24 -9.47 -0.60
N VAL A 193 -13.19 -8.85 0.12
CA VAL A 193 -13.55 -9.22 1.50
C VAL A 193 -14.41 -10.49 1.53
N GLU A 194 -15.36 -10.64 0.61
CA GLU A 194 -16.21 -11.85 0.48
C GLU A 194 -15.38 -13.12 0.24
N ARG A 195 -14.18 -12.96 -0.31
CA ARG A 195 -13.23 -14.04 -0.57
C ARG A 195 -12.37 -14.41 0.64
N GLN A 196 -12.44 -13.67 1.74
CA GLN A 196 -11.75 -14.04 2.97
C GLN A 196 -12.61 -15.02 3.76
N ASN A 197 -11.98 -16.01 4.41
CA ASN A 197 -12.71 -16.94 5.25
C ASN A 197 -13.22 -16.21 6.54
N PRO A 198 -14.54 -16.09 6.76
CA PRO A 198 -15.07 -15.41 7.95
C PRO A 198 -14.67 -16.13 9.25
N GLU A 199 -14.55 -17.45 9.22
CA GLU A 199 -14.09 -18.24 10.36
C GLU A 199 -12.62 -18.05 10.67
N ALA A 200 -11.83 -17.49 9.75
CA ALA A 200 -10.43 -17.15 9.94
C ALA A 200 -10.24 -15.73 10.51
N ALA A 201 -11.27 -14.90 10.51
CA ALA A 201 -11.14 -13.50 10.88
C ALA A 201 -10.72 -13.35 12.35
N THR A 202 -9.64 -12.61 12.57
CA THR A 202 -9.28 -12.00 13.86
C THR A 202 -10.03 -10.66 14.02
N PRO A 203 -10.17 -10.13 15.25
CA PRO A 203 -10.74 -8.80 15.48
C PRO A 203 -10.04 -7.69 14.66
N GLN A 204 -8.72 -7.82 14.46
CA GLN A 204 -7.94 -6.88 13.66
C GLN A 204 -8.33 -6.93 12.17
N THR A 205 -8.46 -8.11 11.58
CA THR A 205 -8.95 -8.28 10.19
C THR A 205 -10.39 -7.80 10.03
N ALA A 206 -11.25 -7.98 11.03
CA ALA A 206 -12.63 -7.50 10.96
C ALA A 206 -12.70 -5.96 10.91
N ILE A 207 -11.89 -5.28 11.73
CA ILE A 207 -11.74 -3.81 11.65
C ILE A 207 -11.20 -3.42 10.26
N MET A 208 -10.13 -4.07 9.79
CA MET A 208 -9.55 -3.79 8.48
C MET A 208 -10.59 -3.94 7.35
N ASN A 209 -11.41 -4.99 7.38
CA ASN A 209 -12.47 -5.22 6.40
C ASN A 209 -13.50 -4.08 6.40
N LYS A 210 -13.92 -3.60 7.58
CA LYS A 210 -14.83 -2.43 7.68
C LYS A 210 -14.18 -1.15 7.14
N LEU A 211 -12.89 -0.93 7.44
CA LEU A 211 -12.14 0.21 6.91
C LEU A 211 -12.07 0.16 5.38
N THR A 212 -11.72 -1.00 4.81
CA THR A 212 -11.62 -1.18 3.36
C THR A 212 -12.97 -1.08 2.66
N LEU A 213 -14.05 -1.57 3.27
CA LEU A 213 -15.39 -1.53 2.67
C LEU A 213 -16.04 -0.15 2.69
N TYR A 214 -15.83 0.65 3.74
CA TYR A 214 -16.58 1.88 3.96
C TYR A 214 -15.70 3.13 3.99
N ILE A 215 -14.59 3.09 4.73
CA ILE A 215 -13.74 4.27 4.89
C ILE A 215 -12.96 4.57 3.61
N PHE A 216 -12.40 3.56 2.94
CA PHE A 216 -11.67 3.77 1.69
C PHE A 216 -12.54 4.39 0.58
N PRO A 217 -13.72 3.83 0.24
CA PRO A 217 -14.62 4.44 -0.74
C PRO A 217 -15.08 5.85 -0.36
N LEU A 218 -15.36 6.10 0.92
CA LEU A 218 -15.69 7.44 1.41
C LEU A 218 -14.51 8.40 1.27
N GLY A 219 -13.30 7.91 1.55
CA GLY A 219 -12.06 8.65 1.35
C GLY A 219 -11.87 9.10 -0.10
N VAL A 220 -12.21 8.26 -1.08
CA VAL A 220 -12.18 8.64 -2.50
C VAL A 220 -13.10 9.83 -2.79
N LEU A 221 -14.27 9.90 -2.15
CA LEU A 221 -15.20 11.03 -2.30
C LEU A 221 -14.69 12.32 -1.64
N ILE A 222 -14.01 12.22 -0.51
CA ILE A 222 -13.53 13.41 0.21
C ILE A 222 -12.22 13.90 -0.40
N PHE A 223 -11.24 13.01 -0.59
CA PHE A 223 -9.94 13.35 -1.14
C PHE A 223 -9.98 13.65 -2.64
N GLY A 224 -10.95 13.09 -3.37
CA GLY A 224 -11.13 13.39 -4.80
C GLY A 224 -11.34 14.87 -5.09
N LEU A 225 -11.83 15.66 -4.12
CA LEU A 225 -12.00 17.11 -4.24
C LEU A 225 -10.67 17.86 -4.48
N PHE A 226 -9.55 17.28 -4.04
CA PHE A 226 -8.22 17.89 -4.11
C PHE A 226 -7.39 17.40 -5.30
N PHE A 227 -7.92 16.46 -6.09
CA PHE A 227 -7.18 15.81 -7.15
C PHE A 227 -7.63 16.26 -8.54
N PRO A 228 -6.70 16.38 -9.50
CA PRO A 228 -7.03 16.69 -10.89
C PRO A 228 -7.98 15.65 -11.50
N ILE A 229 -8.83 16.08 -12.44
CA ILE A 229 -9.74 15.19 -13.18
C ILE A 229 -8.99 14.04 -13.86
N GLY A 230 -7.79 14.30 -14.41
CA GLY A 230 -6.92 13.26 -14.97
C GLY A 230 -6.56 12.15 -13.96
N LEU A 231 -6.36 12.50 -12.70
CA LEU A 231 -6.09 11.52 -11.64
C LEU A 231 -7.34 10.75 -11.23
N LEU A 232 -8.52 11.38 -11.26
CA LEU A 232 -9.81 10.71 -11.03
C LEU A 232 -10.11 9.68 -12.13
N LEU A 233 -9.82 10.02 -13.39
CA LEU A 233 -9.92 9.11 -14.54
C LEU A 233 -8.99 7.90 -14.39
N TYR A 234 -7.74 8.14 -13.98
CA TYR A 234 -6.83 7.07 -13.59
C TYR A 234 -7.44 6.17 -12.51
N TRP A 235 -8.00 6.76 -11.45
CA TRP A 235 -8.58 6.02 -10.34
C TRP A 235 -9.73 5.13 -10.81
N LEU A 236 -10.57 5.67 -11.70
CA LEU A 236 -11.67 4.96 -12.33
C LEU A 236 -11.17 3.80 -13.20
N ALA A 237 -10.21 4.04 -14.09
CA ALA A 237 -9.60 3.01 -14.94
C ALA A 237 -8.97 1.89 -14.10
N ASN A 238 -8.27 2.27 -13.04
CA ASN A 238 -7.59 1.37 -12.13
C ASN A 238 -8.55 0.42 -11.41
N ASN A 239 -9.66 0.94 -10.88
CA ASN A 239 -10.68 0.09 -10.24
C ASN A 239 -11.45 -0.75 -11.26
N THR A 240 -11.73 -0.21 -12.44
CA THR A 240 -12.38 -0.95 -13.54
C THR A 240 -11.55 -2.16 -13.93
N TRP A 241 -10.24 -1.95 -14.17
CA TRP A 241 -9.31 -3.03 -14.44
C TRP A 241 -9.26 -4.02 -13.29
N THR A 242 -9.15 -3.55 -12.04
CA THR A 242 -9.03 -4.42 -10.87
C THR A 242 -10.26 -5.33 -10.74
N LEU A 243 -11.47 -4.80 -10.91
CA LEU A 243 -12.69 -5.58 -10.87
C LEU A 243 -12.75 -6.63 -11.99
N GLY A 244 -12.38 -6.25 -13.22
CA GLY A 244 -12.28 -7.18 -14.35
C GLY A 244 -11.24 -8.28 -14.12
N GLN A 245 -10.04 -7.89 -13.68
CA GLN A 245 -8.94 -8.79 -13.37
C GLN A 245 -9.31 -9.76 -12.24
N GLN A 246 -9.89 -9.27 -11.14
CA GLN A 246 -10.35 -10.10 -10.04
C GLN A 246 -11.39 -11.13 -10.53
N ARG A 247 -12.42 -10.70 -11.26
CA ARG A 247 -13.44 -11.62 -11.80
C ARG A 247 -12.82 -12.70 -12.68
N LEU A 248 -11.92 -12.34 -13.59
CA LEU A 248 -11.27 -13.31 -14.48
C LEU A 248 -10.36 -14.29 -13.74
N VAL A 249 -9.53 -13.78 -12.83
CA VAL A 249 -8.55 -14.59 -12.09
C VAL A 249 -9.25 -15.51 -11.09
N TYR A 250 -10.16 -14.98 -10.28
CA TYR A 250 -10.85 -15.79 -9.28
C TYR A 250 -11.75 -16.86 -9.91
N ARG A 251 -12.46 -16.54 -11.01
CA ARG A 251 -13.25 -17.55 -11.74
C ARG A 251 -12.38 -18.73 -12.20
N LYS A 252 -11.15 -18.46 -12.67
CA LYS A 252 -10.22 -19.53 -13.05
C LYS A 252 -9.74 -20.34 -11.85
N ILE A 253 -9.37 -19.69 -10.74
CA ILE A 253 -8.88 -20.40 -9.56
C ILE A 253 -9.99 -21.25 -8.92
N ASP A 254 -11.23 -20.76 -8.90
CA ASP A 254 -12.38 -21.53 -8.40
C ASP A 254 -12.64 -22.77 -9.24
N ALA A 255 -12.64 -22.64 -10.57
CA ALA A 255 -12.78 -23.78 -11.48
C ALA A 255 -11.63 -24.80 -11.31
N GLU A 256 -10.39 -24.34 -11.13
CA GLU A 256 -9.24 -25.20 -10.83
C GLU A 256 -9.43 -25.98 -9.51
N GLU A 257 -10.02 -25.37 -8.48
CA GLU A 257 -10.27 -26.03 -7.20
C GLU A 257 -11.43 -27.00 -7.24
N GLU A 258 -12.52 -26.65 -7.90
CA GLU A 258 -13.65 -27.56 -8.11
C GLU A 258 -13.20 -28.81 -8.87
N ALA A 259 -12.39 -28.64 -9.93
CA ALA A 259 -11.79 -29.76 -10.65
C ALA A 259 -10.90 -30.63 -9.76
N LYS A 260 -10.07 -30.02 -8.90
CA LYS A 260 -9.24 -30.77 -7.93
C LYS A 260 -10.09 -31.54 -6.92
N LYS A 261 -11.14 -30.92 -6.37
CA LYS A 261 -12.07 -31.57 -5.43
C LYS A 261 -12.81 -32.72 -6.09
N ALA A 262 -13.31 -32.53 -7.31
CA ALA A 262 -13.96 -33.58 -8.09
C ALA A 262 -13.01 -34.76 -8.36
N ALA A 263 -11.76 -34.49 -8.76
CA ALA A 263 -10.75 -35.52 -8.97
C ALA A 263 -10.41 -36.30 -7.68
N VAL A 264 -10.40 -35.64 -6.52
CA VAL A 264 -10.20 -36.32 -5.22
C VAL A 264 -11.40 -37.21 -4.89
N VAL A 265 -12.63 -36.75 -5.13
CA VAL A 265 -13.85 -37.55 -4.91
C VAL A 265 -13.90 -38.74 -5.86
N GLU A 266 -13.56 -38.56 -7.12
CA GLU A 266 -13.49 -39.63 -8.13
C GLU A 266 -12.43 -40.67 -7.75
N LYS A 267 -11.22 -40.23 -7.38
CA LYS A 267 -10.16 -41.12 -6.85
C LYS A 267 -10.63 -41.87 -5.62
N ARG A 268 -11.34 -41.21 -4.69
CA ARG A 268 -11.90 -41.88 -3.51
C ARG A 268 -12.95 -42.92 -3.90
N ASN A 269 -13.80 -42.63 -4.88
CA ASN A 269 -14.86 -43.52 -5.33
C ASN A 269 -14.31 -44.72 -6.12
N THR A 270 -13.25 -44.55 -6.90
CA THR A 270 -12.58 -45.65 -7.62
C THR A 270 -11.75 -46.54 -6.69
N LEU A 271 -11.20 -45.98 -5.62
CA LEU A 271 -10.51 -46.72 -4.55
C LEU A 271 -11.46 -47.32 -3.51
N ALA A 272 -12.77 -47.01 -3.56
CA ALA A 272 -13.74 -47.54 -2.61
C ALA A 272 -13.99 -49.04 -2.89
N PRO A 273 -13.84 -49.94 -1.90
CA PRO A 273 -14.16 -51.35 -2.06
C PRO A 273 -15.65 -51.53 -2.41
N LYS A 274 -15.96 -52.44 -3.34
CA LYS A 274 -17.36 -52.73 -3.74
C LYS A 274 -18.20 -53.09 -2.50
N PRO A 275 -19.43 -52.54 -2.34
CA PRO A 275 -20.32 -52.88 -1.23
C PRO A 275 -20.53 -54.39 -1.17
N GLY A 276 -20.09 -55.03 -0.07
CA GLY A 276 -20.24 -56.47 0.15
C GLY A 276 -18.94 -57.27 0.29
N GLN A 277 -17.76 -56.69 0.10
CA GLN A 277 -16.51 -57.39 0.44
C GLN A 277 -16.17 -57.24 1.92
N ARG A 278 -16.32 -58.33 2.69
CA ARG A 278 -15.81 -58.43 4.06
C ARG A 278 -14.31 -58.10 4.07
N PRO A 279 -13.82 -57.27 5.00
CA PRO A 279 -12.38 -57.11 5.19
C PRO A 279 -11.79 -58.49 5.49
N GLN A 280 -10.92 -59.01 4.61
CA GLN A 280 -10.11 -60.16 4.97
C GLN A 280 -9.22 -59.73 6.13
N GLN A 281 -9.53 -60.19 7.33
CA GLN A 281 -8.65 -60.08 8.49
C GLN A 281 -7.27 -60.57 8.06
N ALA A 282 -6.29 -59.66 8.09
CA ALA A 282 -4.90 -60.01 7.97
C ALA A 282 -4.61 -61.12 8.98
N LYS A 283 -4.34 -62.31 8.43
CA LYS A 283 -4.11 -63.55 9.16
C LYS A 283 -3.05 -63.28 10.23
N LYS A 284 -3.46 -63.28 11.51
CA LYS A 284 -2.54 -63.23 12.65
C LYS A 284 -1.49 -64.33 12.45
N ARG A 285 -0.20 -63.94 12.40
CA ARG A 285 0.91 -64.88 12.55
C ARG A 285 0.73 -65.66 13.85
N PRO A 286 0.90 -66.99 13.89
CA PRO A 286 0.86 -67.74 15.13
C PRO A 286 2.07 -67.36 16.00
N ALA A 287 1.81 -67.07 17.26
CA ALA A 287 2.83 -67.07 18.31
C ALA A 287 3.23 -68.53 18.57
N SER A 288 4.49 -68.86 18.35
CA SER A 288 5.08 -70.12 18.82
C SER A 288 5.60 -69.93 20.24
N ALA A 289 4.98 -70.60 21.20
CA ALA A 289 5.49 -70.81 22.54
C ALA A 289 5.60 -72.32 22.80
N THR A 290 6.76 -72.74 23.28
CA THR A 290 7.11 -74.01 23.97
C THR A 290 8.55 -73.80 24.45
N ASP A 291 9.03 -74.12 25.64
CA ASP A 291 8.53 -74.49 26.97
C ASP A 291 9.76 -74.34 27.89
N GLY A 292 9.57 -74.11 29.20
CA GLY A 292 10.67 -73.96 30.19
C GLY A 292 11.40 -75.28 30.54
N PRO A 293 12.23 -75.37 31.62
CA PRO A 293 12.27 -74.50 32.81
C PRO A 293 13.67 -74.23 33.46
N ALA A 294 13.64 -73.52 34.60
CA ALA A 294 14.58 -73.50 35.73
C ALA A 294 15.58 -72.32 35.91
N LYS A 295 15.36 -71.60 37.02
CA LYS A 295 16.19 -70.60 37.74
C LYS A 295 17.25 -71.34 38.63
N PRO A 296 18.13 -70.69 39.44
CA PRO A 296 18.56 -69.27 39.53
C PRO A 296 20.10 -69.07 39.75
N ALA A 297 20.53 -67.80 39.73
CA ALA A 297 21.42 -67.16 40.74
C ALA A 297 22.75 -66.52 40.29
N ALA A 298 23.01 -65.40 40.98
CA ALA A 298 24.29 -64.82 41.39
C ALA A 298 24.98 -63.75 40.52
N ALA A 299 25.45 -62.74 41.25
CA ALA A 299 26.03 -61.48 40.83
C ALA A 299 27.57 -61.56 40.63
N LYS A 300 28.09 -60.66 39.75
CA LYS A 300 29.35 -59.85 39.73
C LYS A 300 30.60 -60.29 40.54
N PRO A 301 31.86 -59.82 40.28
CA PRO A 301 32.36 -58.73 39.38
C PRO A 301 33.77 -59.00 38.70
N ALA A 302 34.41 -57.92 38.22
CA ALA A 302 35.83 -57.66 37.88
C ALA A 302 36.20 -57.77 36.39
N ASP A 303 36.42 -56.66 35.68
CA ASP A 303 37.57 -55.73 35.67
C ASP A 303 38.86 -56.35 35.12
N ARG A 304 39.32 -55.81 33.97
CA ARG A 304 40.73 -55.63 33.58
C ARG A 304 40.84 -54.93 32.21
N THR A 305 41.14 -53.64 32.30
CA THR A 305 42.13 -52.87 31.53
C THR A 305 42.93 -53.56 30.41
N GLY A 306 43.10 -52.83 29.29
CA GLY A 306 44.12 -53.11 28.26
C GLY A 306 43.77 -52.52 26.88
N LYS A 307 43.95 -51.22 26.66
CA LYS A 307 45.08 -50.60 25.93
C LYS A 307 44.99 -50.72 24.38
N GLN A 308 44.65 -49.59 23.74
CA GLN A 308 44.79 -49.34 22.29
C GLN A 308 46.26 -49.17 21.87
N PRO A 309 46.56 -49.46 20.60
CA PRO A 309 47.07 -48.46 19.64
C PRO A 309 46.32 -48.57 18.29
N GLY A 310 46.05 -47.57 17.45
CA GLY A 310 46.69 -46.30 17.14
C GLY A 310 47.20 -46.33 15.69
N VAL A 311 46.48 -45.76 14.71
CA VAL A 311 47.02 -45.38 13.38
C VAL A 311 46.33 -44.10 12.85
N LYS A 312 47.17 -43.26 12.22
CA LYS A 312 47.08 -41.82 11.93
C LYS A 312 46.39 -41.43 10.60
N PRO A 313 46.13 -40.11 10.40
CA PRO A 313 45.40 -39.50 9.28
C PRO A 313 46.29 -38.93 8.15
N ALA A 314 45.64 -38.51 7.05
CA ALA A 314 46.22 -37.92 5.83
C ALA A 314 46.36 -36.36 5.87
N PRO A 315 47.16 -35.73 4.97
CA PRO A 315 47.97 -34.55 5.30
C PRO A 315 47.56 -33.18 4.68
N ASN A 316 47.74 -32.14 5.50
CA ASN A 316 48.57 -30.91 5.35
C ASN A 316 48.51 -29.97 4.11
N ALA A 317 48.28 -28.67 4.39
CA ALA A 317 49.09 -27.47 4.01
C ALA A 317 48.25 -26.18 4.20
N LYS A 318 48.70 -25.00 4.65
CA LYS A 318 49.99 -24.46 5.13
C LYS A 318 49.70 -23.09 5.81
N ALA A 319 50.43 -22.81 6.91
CA ALA A 319 51.07 -21.54 7.33
C ALA A 319 50.25 -20.22 7.43
N ALA A 320 50.45 -19.30 8.38
CA ALA A 320 51.42 -19.07 9.48
C ALA A 320 50.74 -18.13 10.51
N GLY A 321 50.91 -18.32 11.84
CA GLY A 321 51.88 -17.59 12.70
C GLY A 321 51.23 -16.32 13.30
N THR A 322 51.19 -15.99 14.60
CA THR A 322 52.07 -16.29 15.75
C THR A 322 51.40 -15.94 17.10
N ALA A 323 51.65 -16.78 18.11
CA ALA A 323 51.91 -16.51 19.56
C ALA A 323 50.94 -15.71 20.49
N LYS A 324 50.06 -16.43 21.22
CA LYS A 324 49.99 -16.74 22.70
C LYS A 324 50.60 -15.76 23.77
N PRO A 325 50.28 -15.87 25.10
CA PRO A 325 49.03 -15.59 25.86
C PRO A 325 49.22 -14.91 27.27
N ARG A 326 48.12 -14.53 27.96
CA ARG A 326 47.78 -14.89 29.39
C ARG A 326 46.60 -14.02 29.91
N THR A 327 45.48 -14.63 30.33
CA THR A 327 44.95 -14.74 31.72
C THR A 327 44.98 -13.44 32.54
N THR A 328 43.87 -12.87 33.03
CA THR A 328 43.12 -13.29 34.25
C THR A 328 41.69 -12.70 34.32
N LYS A 329 40.80 -13.37 35.09
CA LYS A 329 39.43 -13.01 35.55
C LYS A 329 39.50 -12.24 36.91
N PRO A 330 38.40 -11.91 37.64
CA PRO A 330 37.10 -11.26 37.32
C PRO A 330 36.64 -10.22 38.41
N GLY A 331 35.45 -9.59 38.23
CA GLY A 331 34.69 -8.83 39.27
C GLY A 331 34.76 -7.31 39.08
N THR A 332 33.75 -6.46 39.31
CA THR A 332 32.55 -6.53 40.18
C THR A 332 31.59 -5.38 39.80
N LYS A 333 30.27 -5.55 39.98
CA LYS A 333 29.23 -4.48 40.04
C LYS A 333 29.24 -3.87 41.46
N PRO A 334 28.76 -2.63 41.72
CA PRO A 334 27.31 -2.26 41.77
C PRO A 334 27.01 -0.81 41.27
N ALA A 335 25.84 -0.47 40.71
CA ALA A 335 24.51 -0.13 41.26
C ALA A 335 24.28 1.33 41.76
N ALA A 336 23.20 1.92 41.23
CA ALA A 336 22.25 2.91 41.77
C ALA A 336 22.66 4.39 42.01
N GLY A 337 21.74 5.31 41.67
CA GLY A 337 21.76 6.70 42.17
C GLY A 337 21.01 7.74 41.32
N THR A 338 19.69 7.78 41.42
CA THR A 338 18.81 8.91 41.06
C THR A 338 19.16 10.22 41.79
N ALA A 339 19.02 11.39 41.13
CA ALA A 339 18.12 12.49 41.56
C ALA A 339 18.35 13.81 40.79
N LYS A 340 17.24 14.54 40.65
CA LYS A 340 17.01 15.84 40.03
C LYS A 340 17.60 17.02 40.82
N THR A 341 17.88 18.12 40.11
CA THR A 341 17.44 19.53 40.27
C THR A 341 18.42 20.40 39.45
N GLY A 342 18.10 21.51 38.79
CA GLY A 342 17.03 22.49 38.86
C GLY A 342 17.67 23.88 38.68
N THR A 343 16.98 24.80 37.98
CA THR A 343 17.19 26.28 37.97
C THR A 343 18.49 26.83 37.35
N ALA A 344 18.55 28.01 36.71
CA ALA A 344 17.59 29.06 36.38
C ALA A 344 18.16 29.95 35.26
N LYS A 345 17.24 30.68 34.61
CA LYS A 345 17.45 31.84 33.74
C LYS A 345 18.23 32.97 34.42
N THR A 346 18.98 33.72 33.63
CA THR A 346 19.05 35.19 33.68
C THR A 346 19.22 35.73 32.25
N GLY A 347 18.53 36.84 31.98
CA GLY A 347 18.67 37.62 30.75
C GLY A 347 19.00 39.08 31.08
N ALA A 348 19.45 39.81 30.05
CA ALA A 348 19.38 41.28 29.86
C ALA A 348 20.21 41.56 28.58
N ALA A 349 19.69 42.07 27.46
CA ALA A 349 19.08 43.37 27.16
C ALA A 349 20.08 44.55 27.14
N LYS A 350 20.26 45.15 25.94
CA LYS A 350 20.41 46.60 25.59
C LYS A 350 20.88 46.72 24.12
N THR A 351 20.03 47.16 23.18
CA THR A 351 19.77 48.54 22.69
C THR A 351 20.95 49.25 22.03
N GLY A 352 20.76 49.69 20.78
CA GLY A 352 21.55 50.70 20.08
C GLY A 352 20.91 51.08 18.76
N ALA A 353 20.47 52.33 18.62
CA ALA A 353 19.86 52.93 17.43
C ALA A 353 20.77 54.05 16.90
N ALA A 354 20.81 54.24 15.57
CA ALA A 354 21.18 55.44 14.80
C ALA A 354 21.38 54.99 13.33
N LYS A 355 21.23 55.79 12.27
CA LYS A 355 20.43 56.98 11.90
C LYS A 355 20.63 57.11 10.37
N SER A 356 19.70 57.79 9.71
CA SER A 356 19.57 58.12 8.28
C SER A 356 20.71 58.93 7.63
N ASP A 357 20.82 58.84 6.30
CA ASP A 357 20.92 59.92 5.27
C ASP A 357 20.67 59.24 3.89
N GLY A 358 19.80 59.66 2.95
CA GLY A 358 19.66 60.96 2.25
C GLY A 358 20.50 60.91 0.96
N GLY A 359 20.03 61.04 -0.30
CA GLY A 359 18.75 61.39 -0.90
C GLY A 359 18.87 61.46 -2.45
N THR A 360 17.70 61.55 -3.12
CA THR A 360 17.34 62.44 -4.26
C THR A 360 18.07 62.27 -5.63
N ALA A 361 17.50 62.54 -6.81
CA ALA A 361 16.22 63.10 -7.28
C ALA A 361 16.02 62.68 -8.77
N ALA A 362 14.78 62.71 -9.28
CA ALA A 362 14.30 63.62 -10.36
C ALA A 362 14.13 62.87 -11.71
N ASP A 363 13.18 63.15 -12.61
CA ASP A 363 11.98 64.00 -12.63
C ASP A 363 11.33 63.84 -14.04
N ASN A 364 10.06 64.27 -14.15
CA ASN A 364 9.26 64.64 -15.32
C ASN A 364 8.59 63.53 -16.16
N GLY A 365 7.29 63.61 -16.49
CA GLY A 365 6.31 64.69 -16.27
C GLY A 365 5.48 64.97 -17.55
N SER A 366 4.16 64.89 -17.43
CA SER A 366 3.09 65.66 -18.15
C SER A 366 1.83 64.80 -18.31
N ALA A 367 0.64 65.10 -17.79
CA ALA A 367 -0.17 66.33 -17.65
C ALA A 367 -1.27 66.45 -18.73
N ALA A 368 -2.53 66.45 -18.28
CA ALA A 368 -3.65 67.34 -18.67
C ALA A 368 -4.97 66.74 -18.11
N LYS A 369 -5.64 67.34 -17.09
CA LYS A 369 -6.67 68.43 -17.13
C LYS A 369 -7.94 68.03 -17.93
N ALA A 370 -9.18 68.34 -17.56
CA ALA A 370 -9.86 69.05 -16.46
C ALA A 370 -11.38 68.77 -16.62
N THR A 371 -12.21 68.77 -15.57
CA THR A 371 -13.27 69.76 -15.16
C THR A 371 -14.51 68.93 -14.77
N GLY A 372 -15.37 69.17 -13.79
CA GLY A 372 -15.62 70.24 -12.81
C GLY A 372 -17.09 70.13 -12.32
N GLY A 373 -17.38 70.58 -11.08
CA GLY A 373 -18.72 70.88 -10.52
C GLY A 373 -19.46 69.72 -9.82
N ASP A 374 -19.48 69.64 -8.49
CA ASP A 374 -20.33 70.34 -7.49
C ASP A 374 -21.76 69.79 -7.38
N ASP A 375 -22.09 69.12 -6.25
CA ASP A 375 -23.10 69.60 -5.30
C ASP A 375 -23.24 68.67 -4.05
N LYS A 376 -22.83 69.22 -2.90
CA LYS A 376 -23.61 69.37 -1.64
C LYS A 376 -24.58 68.25 -1.19
N VAL A 377 -24.32 67.67 0.00
CA VAL A 377 -25.05 67.91 1.28
C VAL A 377 -24.93 66.72 2.27
N SER A 378 -24.41 67.10 3.44
CA SER A 378 -24.45 66.54 4.80
C SER A 378 -25.32 65.32 5.20
N GLY A 379 -24.81 64.57 6.18
CA GLY A 379 -25.59 64.22 7.36
C GLY A 379 -25.18 62.95 8.11
N LEU A 380 -24.59 63.13 9.30
CA LEU A 380 -24.72 62.38 10.58
C LEU A 380 -24.90 60.84 10.57
N SER A 381 -24.45 60.04 11.54
CA SER A 381 -23.53 60.12 12.66
C SER A 381 -23.49 58.69 13.25
N ALA A 382 -22.30 58.28 13.64
CA ALA A 382 -21.87 57.28 14.60
C ALA A 382 -22.88 56.46 15.48
N ASP A 383 -22.54 55.18 15.64
CA ASP A 383 -22.21 54.51 16.93
C ASP A 383 -23.17 53.45 17.55
N ARG A 384 -22.49 52.35 17.93
CA ARG A 384 -22.63 51.44 19.09
C ARG A 384 -23.84 50.52 19.32
N SER A 385 -23.50 49.22 19.28
CA SER A 385 -23.67 48.19 20.32
C SER A 385 -25.04 47.86 20.94
N ARG A 386 -25.25 46.52 21.06
CA ARG A 386 -25.80 45.76 22.22
C ARG A 386 -27.13 45.04 21.98
N LYS A 387 -27.09 43.70 21.97
CA LYS A 387 -28.12 42.77 22.55
C LYS A 387 -27.57 41.33 22.49
N LYS A 388 -27.17 40.74 23.62
CA LYS A 388 -27.93 40.05 24.69
C LYS A 388 -28.08 38.54 24.42
N ASN A 389 -27.26 37.81 25.17
CA ASN A 389 -27.33 36.40 25.49
C ASN A 389 -28.34 36.19 26.64
N THR A 390 -29.28 35.24 26.53
CA THR A 390 -29.85 34.43 27.64
C THR A 390 -30.79 33.36 27.07
N GLY A 391 -30.40 32.10 27.16
CA GLY A 391 -31.26 30.92 27.00
C GLY A 391 -30.94 29.92 28.11
N ARG A 392 -31.96 29.56 28.90
CA ARG A 392 -31.88 29.00 30.25
C ARG A 392 -32.41 27.56 30.27
N LYS A 393 -31.69 26.69 31.00
CA LYS A 393 -32.14 25.54 31.82
C LYS A 393 -32.68 24.24 31.19
N ASN A 394 -31.97 23.17 31.57
CA ASN A 394 -32.46 21.84 31.95
C ASN A 394 -33.77 21.88 32.76
N ARG A 395 -34.67 20.95 32.45
CA ARG A 395 -35.20 19.99 33.43
C ARG A 395 -35.61 18.70 32.74
#